data_AF-A0A2X3VRZ1-F1
#
_entry.id   AF-A0A2X3VRZ1-F1
#
_cell.length_a   1.000
_cell.length_b   1.000
_cell.length_c   1.000
_cell.angle_alpha   90.00
_cell.angle_beta   90.00
_cell.angle_gamma   90.00
#
_symmetry.space_group_name_H-M   'P 1'
#
loop_
_entity.id
_entity.type
_entity.pdbx_description
1 polymer ?
#
loop_
_entity_poly.entity_id
_entity_poly.type
_entity_poly.pdbx_seq_one_letter_code
_entity_poly.pdbx_strand_id
1 'polypeptide(L)' 'MVLVQDLIVKKHFSNKGLAAPLFQKVWDQFSHVRMFHVVTDLEDPVDNHFYQLFAMKKLSEGHMISYFR' A
#
# COMPACT_ATOMS: atom_id res chain seq x y z
N MET A 1 15.21 0.42 -1.94
CA MET A 1 14.07 0.35 -1.00
C MET A 1 13.16 1.51 -1.34
N VAL A 2 11.86 1.26 -1.51
CA VAL A 2 10.88 2.32 -1.77
C VAL A 2 9.87 2.32 -0.63
N LEU A 3 9.74 3.47 0.02
CA LEU A 3 8.71 3.73 1.02
C LEU A 3 7.59 4.51 0.34
N VAL A 4 6.39 3.95 0.34
CA VAL A 4 5.16 4.62 -0.08
C VAL A 4 4.39 4.95 1.18
N GLN A 5 4.08 6.23 1.40
CA GLN A 5 3.33 6.64 2.58
C GLN A 5 1.83 6.58 2.28
N ASP A 6 1.38 7.30 1.25
CA ASP A 6 -0.04 7.33 0.88
C ASP A 6 -0.26 7.14 -0.62
N LEU A 7 -1.26 6.33 -0.96
CA LEU A 7 -1.92 6.37 -2.27
C LEU A 7 -3.20 7.20 -2.17
N ILE A 8 -3.12 8.50 -2.46
CA ILE A 8 -4.27 9.40 -2.32
C ILE A 8 -5.02 9.50 -3.65
N VAL A 9 -6.23 8.96 -3.70
CA VAL A 9 -7.21 9.24 -4.76
C VAL A 9 -8.15 10.33 -4.26
N LYS A 10 -8.18 11.49 -4.93
CA LYS A 10 -9.09 12.59 -4.56
C LYS A 10 -10.54 12.09 -4.57
N LYS A 11 -11.37 12.54 -3.61
CA LYS A 11 -12.78 12.12 -3.44
C LYS A 11 -13.61 12.11 -4.74
N HIS A 12 -13.40 13.07 -5.64
CA HIS A 12 -14.09 13.15 -6.93
C HIS A 12 -13.79 11.95 -7.88
N PHE A 13 -12.70 11.23 -7.61
CA PHE A 13 -12.24 10.05 -8.35
C PHE A 13 -12.40 8.74 -7.53
N SER A 14 -12.86 8.81 -6.29
CA SER A 14 -13.15 7.64 -5.46
C SER A 14 -14.31 6.82 -6.03
N ASN A 15 -14.40 5.53 -5.67
CA ASN A 15 -15.43 4.59 -6.12
C ASN A 15 -15.54 4.37 -7.64
N LYS A 16 -14.57 4.85 -8.43
CA LYS A 16 -14.48 4.62 -9.88
C LYS A 16 -13.52 3.48 -10.25
N GLY A 17 -13.09 2.68 -9.26
CA GLY A 17 -12.12 1.60 -9.47
C GLY A 17 -10.73 2.06 -9.90
N LEU A 18 -10.37 3.34 -9.72
CA LEU A 18 -9.11 3.92 -10.19
C LEU A 18 -7.90 3.58 -9.30
N ALA A 19 -8.13 3.28 -8.02
CA ALA A 19 -7.06 3.00 -7.06
C ALA A 19 -6.24 1.76 -7.45
N ALA A 20 -6.91 0.66 -7.80
CA ALA A 20 -6.22 -0.60 -8.12
C ALA A 20 -5.33 -0.50 -9.37
N PRO A 21 -5.79 0.04 -10.53
CA PRO A 21 -4.93 0.25 -11.69
C PRO A 21 -3.74 1.19 -11.42
N LEU A 22 -3.95 2.26 -10.63
CA LEU A 22 -2.88 3.17 -10.25
C LEU A 22 -1.83 2.48 -9.37
N PHE A 23 -2.29 1.73 -8.37
CA PHE A 23 -1.40 0.97 -7.49
C PHE A 23 -0.64 -0.10 -8.25
N GLN A 24 -1.32 -0.89 -9.11
CA GLN A 24 -0.69 -1.90 -9.95
C GLN A 24 0.42 -1.31 -10.81
N LYS A 25 0.18 -0.15 -11.43
CA LYS A 25 1.20 0.53 -12.24
C LYS A 25 2.46 0.86 -11.43
N VAL A 26 2.30 1.35 -10.20
CA VAL A 26 3.43 1.68 -9.31
C VAL A 26 4.11 0.41 -8.80
N TRP A 27 3.32 -0.61 -8.43
CA TRP A 27 3.79 -1.92 -8.01
C TRP A 27 4.69 -2.57 -9.08
N ASP A 28 4.24 -2.57 -10.34
CA ASP A 28 4.98 -3.14 -11.47
C ASP A 28 6.24 -2.32 -11.78
N GLN A 29 6.14 -0.99 -11.75
CA GLN A 29 7.27 -0.07 -11.97
C GLN A 29 8.41 -0.36 -10.99
N PHE A 30 8.10 -0.69 -9.74
CA PHE A 30 9.08 -0.99 -8.71
C PHE A 30 9.27 -2.49 -8.45
N SER A 31 8.85 -3.38 -9.36
CA SER A 31 9.03 -4.84 -9.23
C SER A 31 10.48 -5.30 -9.00
N HIS A 32 11.46 -4.49 -9.41
CA HIS A 32 12.89 -4.74 -9.24
C HIS A 32 13.41 -4.38 -7.83
N VAL A 33 12.61 -3.74 -6.98
CA VAL A 33 13.06 -3.34 -5.64
C VAL A 33 12.85 -4.47 -4.64
N ARG A 34 13.86 -4.73 -3.80
CA ARG A 34 13.80 -5.79 -2.77
C ARG A 34 12.64 -5.64 -1.78
N MET A 35 12.20 -4.42 -1.51
CA MET A 35 11.16 -4.13 -0.52
C MET A 35 10.33 -2.92 -0.96
N PHE A 36 9.03 -3.15 -1.08
CA PHE A 36 7.97 -2.18 -1.32
C PHE A 36 7.12 -2.13 -0.05
N HIS A 37 7.09 -0.99 0.64
CA HIS A 37 6.48 -0.87 1.97
C HIS A 37 5.47 0.27 2.00
N VAL A 38 4.32 0.02 2.63
CA VAL A 38 3.25 1.00 2.87
C VAL A 38 3.04 1.18 4.37
N VAL A 39 2.99 2.44 4.81
CA VAL A 39 2.63 2.82 6.19
C VAL A 39 1.27 3.50 6.13
N THR A 40 0.22 2.79 6.55
CA THR A 40 -1.17 3.24 6.53
C THR A 40 -1.77 3.23 7.94
N ASP A 41 -2.93 3.84 8.12
CA ASP A 41 -3.68 3.79 9.39
C ASP A 41 -4.01 2.34 9.75
N LEU A 42 -3.73 1.95 11.00
CA LEU A 42 -4.04 0.64 11.54
C LEU A 42 -5.56 0.46 11.72
N GLU A 43 -6.28 1.55 11.95
CA GLU A 43 -7.70 1.56 12.29
C GLU A 43 -8.62 1.74 11.07
N ASP A 44 -8.08 1.93 9.86
CA ASP A 44 -8.86 2.02 8.62
C ASP A 44 -9.00 0.64 7.95
N PRO A 45 -10.10 -0.10 8.15
CA PRO A 45 -10.27 -1.43 7.55
C PRO A 45 -10.41 -1.38 6.02
N VAL A 46 -10.83 -0.27 5.42
CA VAL A 46 -11.01 -0.14 3.97
C VAL A 46 -9.64 -0.10 3.30
N ASP A 47 -8.74 0.74 3.79
CA ASP A 47 -7.37 0.84 3.28
C ASP A 47 -6.59 -0.45 3.54
N ASN A 48 -6.71 -1.04 4.73
CA ASN A 48 -6.07 -2.31 5.05
C ASN A 48 -6.54 -3.44 4.12
N HIS A 49 -7.84 -3.51 3.83
CA HIS A 49 -8.37 -4.51 2.90
C HIS A 49 -7.83 -4.29 1.48
N PHE A 50 -7.74 -3.03 1.02
CA PHE A 50 -7.20 -2.71 -0.30
C PHE A 50 -5.78 -3.26 -0.49
N TYR A 51 -4.86 -3.03 0.46
CA TYR A 51 -3.49 -3.53 0.34
C TYR A 51 -3.40 -5.06 0.42
N GLN A 52 -4.30 -5.72 1.17
CA GLN A 52 -4.40 -7.18 1.21
C GLN A 52 -4.79 -7.79 -0.15
N LEU A 53 -5.58 -7.08 -0.97
CA LEU A 53 -5.91 -7.52 -2.33
C LEU A 53 -4.67 -7.62 -3.23
N PHE A 54 -3.61 -6.86 -2.92
CA PHE A 54 -2.32 -6.93 -3.59
C PHE A 54 -1.34 -7.90 -2.92
N ALA A 55 -1.85 -8.82 -2.08
CA ALA A 55 -1.08 -9.80 -1.32
C ALA A 55 0.03 -9.18 -0.43
N MET A 56 -0.12 -7.90 -0.07
CA MET A 56 0.77 -7.29 0.91
C MET A 56 0.50 -7.90 2.28
N LYS A 57 1.59 -8.11 3.03
CA LYS A 57 1.56 -8.71 4.36
C LYS A 57 1.92 -7.69 5.42
N LYS A 58 1.39 -7.86 6.63
CA LYS A 58 1.81 -7.05 7.77
C LYS A 58 3.27 -7.33 8.11
N LEU A 59 3.97 -6.34 8.67
CA LEU A 59 5.35 -6.51 9.11
C LEU A 59 5.53 -7.66 10.11
N SER A 60 4.55 -7.86 11.00
CA SER A 60 4.54 -8.95 11.98
C SER A 60 4.59 -10.33 11.32
N GLU A 61 3.92 -10.53 10.18
CA GLU A 61 3.97 -11.78 9.41
C GLU A 61 5.32 -12.02 8.74
N GLY A 62 6.06 -10.95 8.47
CA GLY A 62 7.42 -11.01 7.95
C GLY A 62 8.51 -11.06 9.04
N HIS A 63 8.12 -11.18 10.32
CA HIS A 63 9.04 -11.08 11.46
C HIS A 63 9.83 -9.75 11.49
N MET A 64 9.19 -8.65 11.12
CA MET A 64 9.76 -7.30 11.06
C MET A 64 9.06 -6.33 12.00
N ILE A 65 9.75 -5.25 12.36
CA ILE A 65 9.21 -4.10 13.11
C ILE A 65 9.60 -2.79 12.38
N SER A 66 8.73 -1.79 12.45
CA SER A 66 8.99 -0.44 11.93
C SER A 66 8.90 0.59 13.07
N TYR A 67 9.70 1.64 12.98
CA TYR A 67 9.73 2.75 13.93
C TYR A 67 9.52 4.07 13.17
N PHE A 68 8.82 5.03 13.77
CA PHE A 68 8.60 6.37 13.22
C PHE A 68 8.90 7.44 14.28
N ARG A 69 9.04 8.72 13.87
CA ARG A 69 9.12 9.88 14.76
C ARG A 69 7.90 10.77 14.56
#